data_AF-A0AAW0Z6F3-F1
#
_entry.id   AF-A0AAW0Z6F3-F1
#
_cell.length_a   1.000
_cell.length_b   1.000
_cell.length_c   1.000
_cell.angle_alpha   90.00
_cell.angle_beta   90.00
_cell.angle_gamma   90.00
#
_symmetry.space_group_name_H-M   'P 1'
#
loop_
_entity.id
_entity.type
_entity.pdbx_description
1 polymer ?
#
loop_
_entity_poly.entity_id
_entity_poly.type
_entity_poly.pdbx_seq_one_letter_code
_entity_poly.pdbx_strand_id
1 'polypeptide(L)'
;MSINTTNPYVNNNQLSSIEQDVLWEFAKLSDKVKRAANLARLTAESPNESLLDELRTLEKRMGLVLTLFQASVWAVIMDSQAAEEARAQLQQQEQDAIRGGEDVSYDDQLRRQWEEEADDSLIQ
;
A
#
# COMPACT_ATOMS: atom_id res chain seq x y z
N MET A 1 -0.55 42.40 26.05
CA MET A 1 -1.20 43.30 27.03
C MET A 1 -2.37 43.94 26.29
N SER A 2 -3.63 43.87 26.75
CA SER A 2 -4.06 44.50 27.99
C SER A 2 -5.18 43.70 28.65
N ILE A 3 -4.98 43.27 29.89
CA ILE A 3 -6.10 43.03 30.80
C ILE A 3 -6.30 44.33 31.55
N ASN A 4 -7.10 45.23 30.97
CA ASN A 4 -7.59 46.36 31.74
C ASN A 4 -8.32 45.74 32.96
N THR A 5 -7.82 45.99 34.16
CA THR A 5 -8.37 45.46 35.41
C THR A 5 -9.48 46.35 35.97
N THR A 6 -9.63 47.55 35.41
CA THR A 6 -10.62 48.55 35.81
C THR A 6 -11.46 48.94 34.61
N ASN A 7 -12.78 48.97 34.78
CA ASN A 7 -13.71 49.44 33.75
C ASN A 7 -13.43 50.94 33.47
N PRO A 8 -13.13 51.35 32.23
CA PRO A 8 -12.91 52.75 31.90
C PRO A 8 -14.21 53.57 31.77
N TYR A 9 -15.37 52.90 31.71
CA TYR A 9 -16.66 53.53 31.44
C TYR A 9 -17.42 53.97 32.71
N VAL A 10 -16.94 53.64 33.92
CA VAL A 10 -17.69 53.83 35.20
C VAL A 10 -18.00 55.29 35.55
N ASN A 11 -17.17 56.22 35.07
CA ASN A 11 -17.29 57.65 35.40
C ASN A 11 -18.03 58.45 34.31
N ASN A 12 -18.72 57.76 33.39
CA ASN A 12 -19.32 58.41 32.24
C ASN A 12 -20.79 58.76 32.50
N ASN A 13 -21.06 60.03 32.84
CA ASN A 13 -22.40 60.54 33.17
C ASN A 13 -23.40 60.49 32.00
N GLN A 14 -22.94 60.22 30.78
CA GLN A 14 -23.79 60.08 29.59
C GLN A 14 -24.27 58.64 29.38
N LEU A 15 -23.73 57.68 30.13
CA LEU A 15 -24.05 56.26 30.02
C LEU A 15 -24.74 55.79 31.29
N SER A 16 -25.79 55.00 31.14
CA SER A 16 -26.40 54.28 32.26
C SER A 16 -25.45 53.19 32.79
N SER A 17 -25.62 52.79 34.06
CA SER A 17 -24.78 51.77 34.69
C SER A 17 -24.71 50.46 33.88
N ILE A 18 -25.82 50.04 33.27
CA ILE A 18 -25.87 48.81 32.47
C ILE A 18 -25.12 48.95 31.14
N GLU A 19 -25.17 50.11 30.50
CA GLU A 19 -24.45 50.36 29.24
C GLU A 19 -22.92 50.35 29.48
N GLN A 20 -22.48 50.90 30.61
CA GLN A 20 -21.07 50.89 31.02
C GLN A 20 -20.55 49.45 31.24
N ASP A 21 -21.36 48.59 31.86
CA ASP A 21 -21.00 47.19 32.10
C ASP A 21 -21.02 46.36 30.81
N VAL A 22 -22.00 46.56 29.93
CA VAL A 22 -22.08 45.85 28.64
C VAL A 22 -20.90 46.22 27.73
N LEU A 23 -20.57 47.51 27.62
CA LEU A 23 -19.41 47.97 26.84
C LEU A 23 -18.10 47.40 27.39
N TRP A 24 -18.02 47.28 28.71
CA TRP A 24 -16.85 46.70 29.37
C TRP A 24 -16.69 45.21 29.08
N GLU A 25 -17.76 44.43 29.19
CA GLU A 25 -17.73 43.01 28.85
C GLU A 25 -17.47 42.78 27.36
N PHE A 26 -18.02 43.64 26.49
CA PHE A 26 -17.74 43.57 25.06
C PHE A 26 -16.27 43.89 24.74
N ALA A 27 -15.66 44.86 25.42
CA ALA A 27 -14.24 45.17 25.28
C ALA A 27 -13.36 43.97 25.69
N LYS A 28 -13.69 43.31 26.80
CA LYS A 28 -13.01 42.06 27.22
C LYS A 28 -13.20 40.94 26.22
N LEU A 29 -14.42 40.75 25.71
CA LEU A 29 -14.71 39.72 24.72
C LEU A 29 -13.92 39.97 23.44
N SER A 30 -13.90 41.21 22.94
CA SER A 30 -13.13 41.57 21.75
C SER A 30 -11.63 41.29 21.92
N ASP A 31 -11.05 41.58 23.09
CA ASP A 31 -9.65 41.24 23.38
C ASP A 31 -9.43 39.72 23.38
N LYS A 32 -10.33 38.95 24.01
CA LYS A 32 -10.28 37.48 24.01
C LYS A 32 -10.38 36.92 22.59
N VAL A 33 -11.29 37.42 21.77
CA VAL A 33 -11.46 37.01 20.37
C VAL A 33 -10.22 37.33 19.55
N LYS A 34 -9.62 38.52 19.72
CA LYS A 34 -8.36 38.87 19.05
C LYS A 34 -7.22 37.94 19.45
N ARG A 35 -7.12 37.58 20.73
CA ARG A 35 -6.12 36.60 21.20
C ARG A 35 -6.36 35.21 20.62
N ALA A 36 -7.61 34.74 20.61
CA ALA A 36 -7.97 33.46 20.03
C ALA A 36 -7.66 33.42 18.53
N ALA A 37 -7.99 34.49 17.79
CA ALA A 37 -7.66 34.61 16.37
C ALA A 37 -6.15 34.62 16.12
N ASN A 38 -5.37 35.36 16.93
CA ASN A 38 -3.92 35.37 16.83
C ASN A 38 -3.31 34.00 17.15
N LEU A 39 -3.80 33.31 18.19
CA LEU A 39 -3.36 31.95 18.52
C LEU A 39 -3.69 30.96 17.41
N ALA A 40 -4.91 31.01 16.88
CA ALA A 40 -5.32 30.17 15.75
C ALA A 40 -4.44 30.43 14.53
N ARG A 41 -4.12 31.69 14.25
CA ARG A 41 -3.22 32.08 13.17
C ARG A 41 -1.81 31.55 13.39
N LEU A 42 -1.25 31.70 14.58
CA LEU A 42 0.07 31.16 14.93
C LEU A 42 0.11 29.64 14.77
N THR A 43 -0.90 28.93 15.29
CA THR A 43 -0.99 27.47 15.14
C THR A 43 -1.12 27.03 13.68
N ALA A 44 -1.80 27.81 12.84
CA ALA A 44 -1.92 27.54 11.41
C ALA A 44 -0.64 27.89 10.62
N GLU A 45 0.06 28.96 11.00
CA GLU A 45 1.26 29.47 10.33
C GLU A 45 2.54 28.74 10.79
N SER A 46 2.55 28.14 11.98
CA SER A 46 3.63 27.28 12.48
C SER A 46 3.15 25.82 12.63
N PRO A 47 2.83 25.12 11.52
CA PRO A 47 2.67 23.68 11.59
C PRO A 47 3.98 23.09 12.14
N ASN A 48 3.88 22.11 13.04
CA ASN A 48 5.04 21.50 13.69
C ASN A 48 5.94 20.84 12.63
N GLU A 49 6.94 21.56 12.14
CA GLU A 49 7.97 21.06 11.20
C GLU A 49 8.66 19.80 11.76
N SER A 50 8.83 19.73 13.09
CA SER A 50 9.36 18.54 13.76
C SER A 50 8.45 17.32 13.58
N LEU A 51 7.13 17.49 13.65
CA LEU A 51 6.16 16.41 13.45
C LEU A 51 6.17 15.97 11.99
N LEU A 52 6.27 16.90 11.04
CA LEU A 52 6.38 16.55 9.62
C LEU A 52 7.66 15.77 9.30
N ASP A 53 8.80 16.13 9.92
CA ASP A 53 10.06 15.41 9.74
C ASP A 53 10.02 13.99 10.35
N GLU A 54 9.38 13.85 11.52
CA GLU A 54 9.11 12.55 12.13
C GLU A 54 8.20 11.67 11.25
N LEU A 55 7.10 12.24 10.72
CA LEU A 55 6.20 11.53 9.80
C LEU A 55 6.91 11.12 8.51
N ARG A 56 7.74 12.00 7.94
CA ARG A 56 8.51 11.68 6.72
C ARG A 56 9.53 10.57 6.97
N THR A 57 10.15 10.56 8.15
CA THR A 57 11.05 9.49 8.56
C THR A 57 10.30 8.17 8.71
N LEU A 58 9.10 8.21 9.30
CA LEU A 58 8.24 7.04 9.45
C LEU A 58 7.79 6.51 8.08
N GLU A 59 7.37 7.37 7.17
CA GLU A 59 6.96 7.04 5.80
C GLU A 59 8.07 6.28 5.06
N LYS A 60 9.30 6.78 5.10
CA LYS A 60 10.45 6.12 4.46
C LYS A 60 10.69 4.71 5.01
N ARG A 61 10.60 4.55 6.34
CA ARG A 61 10.83 3.25 7.00
C ARG A 61 9.70 2.27 6.69
N MET A 62 8.45 2.71 6.81
CA MET A 62 7.29 1.88 6.49
C MET A 62 7.22 1.53 5.00
N GLY A 63 7.53 2.47 4.12
CA GLY A 63 7.62 2.23 2.68
C GLY A 63 8.69 1.19 2.33
N LEU A 64 9.86 1.27 2.96
CA LEU A 64 10.89 0.24 2.81
C LEU A 64 10.39 -1.13 3.30
N VAL A 65 9.78 -1.19 4.48
CA VAL A 65 9.23 -2.45 5.03
C VAL A 65 8.15 -3.02 4.10
N LEU A 66 7.24 -2.19 3.59
CA LEU A 66 6.19 -2.61 2.66
C LEU A 66 6.77 -3.18 1.36
N THR A 67 7.75 -2.50 0.76
CA THR A 67 8.39 -2.97 -0.48
C THR A 67 9.15 -4.26 -0.28
N LEU A 68 9.91 -4.39 0.82
CA LEU A 68 10.60 -5.65 1.16
C LEU A 68 9.62 -6.79 1.43
N PHE A 69 8.53 -6.51 2.14
CA PHE A 69 7.48 -7.50 2.39
C PHE A 69 6.83 -7.94 1.08
N GLN A 70 6.45 -7.00 0.21
CA GLN A 70 5.88 -7.30 -1.10
C GLN A 70 6.85 -8.15 -1.95
N ALA A 71 8.13 -7.76 -2.02
CA ALA A 71 9.14 -8.53 -2.74
C ALA A 71 9.29 -9.94 -2.17
N SER A 72 9.27 -10.10 -0.85
CA SER A 72 9.37 -11.42 -0.20
C SER A 72 8.18 -12.32 -0.52
N VAL A 73 6.96 -11.77 -0.53
CA VAL A 73 5.75 -12.51 -0.90
C VAL A 73 5.80 -12.93 -2.36
N TRP A 74 6.18 -12.02 -3.25
CA TRP A 74 6.34 -12.33 -4.68
C TRP A 74 7.41 -13.40 -4.93
N ALA A 75 8.54 -13.35 -4.23
CA ALA A 75 9.58 -14.37 -4.36
C ALA A 75 9.05 -15.77 -4.00
N VAL A 76 8.32 -15.90 -2.89
CA VAL A 76 7.73 -17.18 -2.48
C VAL A 76 6.67 -17.68 -3.46
N ILE A 77 5.79 -16.79 -3.93
CA ILE A 77 4.75 -17.15 -4.92
C ILE A 77 5.41 -17.60 -6.22
N MET A 78 6.44 -16.88 -6.68
CA MET A 78 7.18 -17.21 -7.89
C MET A 78 7.86 -18.58 -7.78
N ASP A 79 8.54 -18.85 -6.66
CA ASP A 79 9.18 -20.15 -6.41
C ASP A 79 8.15 -21.29 -6.38
N SER A 80 6.96 -21.06 -5.81
CA SER A 80 5.89 -22.07 -5.81
C SER A 80 5.36 -22.37 -7.21
N GLN A 81 5.16 -21.35 -8.04
CA GLN A 81 4.68 -21.52 -9.42
C GLN A 81 5.73 -22.24 -10.26
N ALA A 82 7.01 -21.86 -10.13
CA ALA A 82 8.10 -22.54 -10.84
C ALA A 82 8.23 -24.02 -10.45
N ALA A 83 8.05 -24.36 -9.16
CA ALA A 83 8.06 -25.74 -8.70
C ALA A 83 6.88 -26.56 -9.23
N GLU A 84 5.69 -25.97 -9.32
CA GLU A 84 4.51 -26.61 -9.91
C GLU A 84 4.69 -26.83 -11.41
N GLU A 85 5.20 -25.83 -12.14
CA GLU A 85 5.51 -25.94 -13.57
C GLU A 85 6.56 -27.02 -13.86
N ALA A 86 7.63 -27.09 -13.06
CA ALA A 86 8.65 -28.14 -13.22
C ALA A 86 8.07 -29.54 -13.02
N ARG A 87 7.16 -29.72 -12.06
CA ARG A 87 6.46 -31.00 -11.83
C ARG A 87 5.53 -31.34 -12.99
N ALA A 88 4.80 -30.35 -13.52
CA ALA A 88 3.94 -30.55 -14.67
C ALA A 88 4.74 -30.94 -15.92
N GLN A 89 5.89 -30.29 -16.16
CA GLN A 89 6.79 -30.61 -17.26
C GLN A 89 7.34 -32.04 -17.17
N LEU A 90 7.73 -32.50 -15.97
CA LEU A 90 8.19 -33.88 -15.78
C LEU A 90 7.09 -34.90 -16.08
N GLN A 91 5.87 -34.67 -15.59
CA GLN A 91 4.72 -35.54 -15.87
C GLN A 91 4.38 -35.58 -17.36
N GLN A 92 4.49 -34.44 -18.04
CA GLN A 92 4.22 -34.34 -19.47
C GLN A 92 5.31 -35.05 -20.28
N GLN A 93 6.57 -34.90 -19.88
CA GLN A 93 7.69 -35.59 -20.50
C GLN A 93 7.64 -37.12 -20.29
N GLU A 94 7.20 -37.59 -19.13
CA GLU A 94 6.93 -39.02 -18.89
C GLU A 94 5.77 -39.53 -19.75
N GLN A 95 4.67 -38.78 -19.86
CA GLN A 95 3.55 -39.16 -20.73
C GLN A 95 3.95 -39.20 -22.21
N ASP A 96 4.72 -38.23 -22.68
CA ASP A 96 5.23 -38.20 -24.06
C ASP A 96 6.25 -39.31 -24.32
N ALA A 97 7.09 -39.65 -23.33
CA ALA A 97 8.02 -40.78 -23.45
C ALA A 97 7.29 -42.14 -23.51
N ILE A 98 6.22 -42.32 -22.72
CA ILE A 98 5.39 -43.53 -22.78
C ILE A 98 4.63 -43.62 -24.10
N ARG A 99 4.02 -42.52 -24.55
CA ARG A 99 3.30 -42.46 -25.84
C ARG A 99 4.22 -42.69 -27.03
N GLY A 100 5.38 -42.02 -27.07
CA GLY A 100 6.39 -42.24 -28.11
C GLY A 100 6.99 -43.65 -28.07
N GLY A 101 7.09 -44.26 -26.88
CA GLY A 101 7.51 -45.66 -26.73
C GLY A 101 6.49 -46.66 -27.28
N GLU A 102 5.19 -46.41 -27.11
CA GLU A 102 4.13 -47.20 -27.75
C GLU A 102 4.19 -47.07 -29.28
N ASP A 103 4.29 -45.85 -29.81
CA ASP A 103 4.36 -45.61 -31.26
C ASP A 103 5.60 -46.29 -31.90
N VAL A 104 6.78 -46.17 -31.26
CA VAL A 104 8.02 -46.85 -31.71
C VAL A 104 7.88 -48.36 -31.65
N SER A 105 7.21 -48.91 -30.63
CA SER A 105 6.97 -50.36 -30.52
C SER A 105 6.05 -50.89 -31.63
N TYR A 106 5.02 -50.14 -32.03
CA TYR A 106 4.15 -50.53 -33.15
C TYR A 106 4.91 -50.49 -34.47
N ASP A 107 5.71 -49.45 -34.72
CA ASP A 107 6.53 -49.34 -35.92
C ASP A 107 7.59 -50.46 -36.00
N ASP A 108 8.26 -50.81 -34.90
CA ASP A 108 9.24 -51.91 -34.86
C ASP A 108 8.58 -53.28 -35.10
N GLN A 109 7.36 -53.50 -34.57
CA GLN A 109 6.59 -54.73 -34.80
C GLN A 109 6.14 -54.84 -36.26
N LEU A 110 5.59 -53.77 -36.83
CA LEU A 110 5.20 -53.73 -38.24
C LEU A 110 6.40 -53.99 -39.14
N ARG A 111 7.54 -53.35 -38.87
CA ARG A 111 8.76 -53.52 -39.66
C ARG A 111 9.23 -54.97 -39.70
N ARG A 112 9.19 -55.69 -38.57
CA ARG A 112 9.52 -57.12 -38.52
C ARG A 112 8.53 -57.99 -39.28
N GLN A 113 7.24 -57.66 -39.20
CA GLN A 113 6.21 -58.39 -39.95
C GLN A 113 6.39 -58.26 -41.46
N TRP A 114 6.73 -57.06 -41.95
CA TRP A 114 7.07 -56.84 -43.37
C TRP A 114 8.35 -57.57 -43.80
N GLU A 115 9.35 -57.66 -42.92
CA GLU A 115 10.58 -58.42 -43.18
C GLU A 115 10.30 -59.93 -43.28
N GLU A 116 9.43 -60.48 -42.42
CA GLU A 116 9.00 -61.90 -42.49
C GLU A 116 8.17 -62.20 -43.75
N GLU A 117 7.21 -61.34 -44.10
CA GLU A 117 6.35 -61.54 -45.28
C GLU A 117 7.15 -61.39 -46.60
N ALA A 118 8.16 -60.52 -46.62
CA ALA A 118 9.07 -60.39 -47.75
C ALA A 118 9.94 -61.64 -47.94
N ASP A 119 10.39 -62.27 -46.85
CA ASP A 119 11.22 -63.49 -46.91
C ASP A 119 10.40 -64.71 -47.34
N ASP A 120 9.14 -64.83 -46.89
CA ASP A 120 8.21 -65.89 -47.30
C ASP A 120 7.82 -65.79 -48.78
N SER A 121 7.76 -64.56 -49.33
CA SER A 121 7.48 -64.32 -50.75
C SER A 121 8.64 -64.71 -51.70
N LEU A 122 9.83 -64.92 -51.15
CA LEU A 122 11.05 -65.25 -51.91
C LEU A 122 11.30 -66.77 -52.03
N ILE A 123 10.47 -67.61 -51.39
CA ILE A 123 10.62 -69.07 -51.33
C ILE A 123 9.59 -69.83 -52.22
N GLN A 124 8.71 -69.14 -52.96
CA GLN A 124 7.86 -69.75 -54.00
C GLN A 124 8.47 -69.67 -55.40
#